data_AF-A0A261CJW2-F1
#
_entry.id   AF-A0A261CJW2-F1
#
_cell.length_a   1.000
_cell.length_b   1.000
_cell.length_c   1.000
_cell.angle_alpha   90.00
_cell.angle_beta   90.00
_cell.angle_gamma   90.00
#
_symmetry.space_group_name_H-M   'P 1'
#
loop_
_entity.id
_entity.type
_entity.pdbx_description
1 polymer ?
#
loop_
_entity_poly.entity_id
_entity_poly.type
_entity_poly.pdbx_seq_one_letter_code
_entity_poly.pdbx_strand_id
1 'polypeptide(L)'
;MVLAFSLTGIVFSAWEIIARPFAHSYNKGLIYFSLNDWLDSFPEFLQFAIILYASFYLVILAIIAVQFVFRYFTLCRPHLARKFGGVGVPVWISYSLVSGAIYGGSLYLFCEPDSYSDSYMRKVLSDSYNLKIAEVTRFLIIPYAEDGSVRWNNLSFLLVGVMILSLQYVIIVYCGVRMHTILQKELSQQSLVNRKLQKQFFRALVVQTIVPTLLFVLPIAPFLIGPLVVPFLGIEVNFQTGWMYVILCLYPPLDTIAFMLIVSEYRKVALDVFKPILPKLIKISSETSQSTGAAFTKR
;
A
#
# COMPACT_ATOMS: atom_id res chain seq x y z
N MET A 1 17.15 -7.00 2.75
CA MET A 1 16.01 -6.10 3.09
C MET A 1 15.39 -5.47 1.85
N VAL A 2 16.10 -4.63 1.07
CA VAL A 2 15.52 -4.00 -0.14
C VAL A 2 15.02 -5.04 -1.17
N LEU A 3 15.81 -6.07 -1.46
CA LEU A 3 15.38 -7.17 -2.34
C LEU A 3 14.15 -7.93 -1.82
N ALA A 4 14.08 -8.16 -0.50
CA ALA A 4 12.95 -8.83 0.13
C ALA A 4 11.68 -7.98 0.03
N PHE A 5 11.79 -6.66 0.17
CA PHE A 5 10.71 -5.72 -0.05
C PHE A 5 10.20 -5.76 -1.49
N SER A 6 11.10 -5.71 -2.49
CA SER A 6 10.71 -5.81 -3.90
C SER A 6 10.05 -7.15 -4.23
N LEU A 7 10.59 -8.27 -3.73
CA LEU A 7 10.00 -9.59 -3.91
C LEU A 7 8.60 -9.67 -3.29
N THR A 8 8.44 -9.15 -2.07
CA THR A 8 7.13 -9.11 -1.39
C THR A 8 6.12 -8.29 -2.19
N GLY A 9 6.53 -7.15 -2.77
CA GLY A 9 5.69 -6.35 -3.64
C GLY A 9 5.26 -7.08 -4.92
N ILE A 10 6.17 -7.83 -5.55
CA ILE A 10 5.84 -8.65 -6.73
C ILE A 10 4.83 -9.74 -6.37
N VAL A 11 5.06 -10.45 -5.26
CA VAL A 11 4.13 -11.48 -4.78
C VAL A 11 2.76 -10.88 -4.46
N PHE A 12 2.73 -9.71 -3.82
CA PHE A 12 1.50 -8.98 -3.52
C PHE A 12 0.70 -8.63 -4.79
N SER A 13 1.36 -8.05 -5.80
CA SER A 13 0.70 -7.71 -7.08
C SER A 13 0.24 -8.95 -7.84
N ALA A 14 1.00 -10.05 -7.81
CA ALA A 14 0.56 -11.31 -8.41
C ALA A 14 -0.66 -11.88 -7.68
N TRP A 15 -0.69 -11.74 -6.34
CA TRP A 15 -1.79 -12.23 -5.52
C TRP A 15 -3.09 -11.45 -5.74
N GLU A 16 -3.01 -10.17 -6.09
CA GLU A 16 -4.17 -9.35 -6.47
C GLU A 16 -4.98 -9.96 -7.61
N ILE A 17 -4.30 -10.56 -8.60
CA ILE A 17 -4.94 -11.21 -9.76
C ILE A 17 -5.81 -12.39 -9.30
N ILE A 18 -5.38 -13.09 -8.26
CA ILE A 18 -6.10 -14.24 -7.67
C ILE A 18 -7.20 -13.74 -6.75
N ALA A 19 -6.89 -12.84 -5.81
CA ALA A 19 -7.85 -12.39 -4.81
C ALA A 19 -8.95 -11.49 -5.40
N ARG A 20 -8.66 -10.72 -6.46
CA ARG A 20 -9.48 -9.64 -7.03
C ARG A 20 -10.29 -8.87 -5.97
N PRO A 21 -9.61 -8.30 -4.97
CA PRO A 21 -10.28 -7.68 -3.85
C PRO A 21 -10.96 -6.37 -4.26
N PHE A 22 -12.13 -6.12 -3.71
CA PHE A 22 -12.85 -4.88 -3.88
C PHE A 22 -13.52 -4.46 -2.57
N ALA A 23 -13.77 -3.16 -2.44
CA ALA A 23 -14.39 -2.62 -1.24
C ALA A 23 -15.46 -1.59 -1.61
N HIS A 24 -16.49 -1.51 -0.78
CA HIS A 24 -17.51 -0.48 -0.87
C HIS A 24 -17.87 0.01 0.53
N SER A 25 -17.88 1.32 0.72
CA SER A 25 -18.28 1.98 1.96
C SER A 25 -19.71 2.51 1.83
N TYR A 26 -20.58 2.05 2.73
CA TYR A 26 -21.98 2.43 2.76
C TYR A 26 -22.43 2.81 4.17
N ASN A 27 -22.59 4.11 4.39
CA ASN A 27 -22.90 4.76 5.67
C ASN A 27 -21.99 4.25 6.79
N LYS A 28 -22.56 3.54 7.76
CA LYS A 28 -21.87 2.97 8.93
C LYS A 28 -21.16 1.65 8.66
N GLY A 29 -21.23 1.12 7.43
CA GLY A 29 -20.75 -0.21 7.09
C GLY A 29 -19.77 -0.19 5.93
N LEU A 30 -18.91 -1.20 5.92
CA LEU A 30 -18.00 -1.46 4.82
C LEU A 30 -18.10 -2.93 4.42
N ILE A 31 -18.12 -3.19 3.12
CA ILE A 31 -17.98 -4.53 2.58
C ILE A 31 -16.65 -4.66 1.88
N TYR A 32 -15.96 -5.78 2.15
CA TYR A 32 -14.73 -6.19 1.52
C TYR A 32 -14.95 -7.57 0.89
N PHE A 33 -14.87 -7.65 -0.42
CA PHE A 33 -15.32 -8.82 -1.18
C PHE A 33 -14.45 -9.09 -2.40
N SER A 34 -14.59 -10.26 -3.01
CA SER A 34 -13.89 -10.57 -4.26
C SER A 34 -14.79 -10.40 -5.47
N LEU A 35 -14.21 -9.88 -6.55
CA LEU A 35 -14.77 -9.83 -7.91
C LEU A 35 -14.24 -10.97 -8.80
N ASN A 36 -13.67 -11.99 -8.20
CA ASN A 36 -13.20 -13.18 -8.89
C ASN A 36 -14.39 -14.08 -9.21
N ASP A 37 -14.58 -14.41 -10.49
CA ASP A 37 -15.67 -15.21 -11.06
C ASP A 37 -15.21 -16.64 -11.43
N TRP A 38 -13.98 -16.79 -11.90
CA TRP A 38 -13.34 -18.07 -12.24
C TRP A 38 -13.03 -19.02 -11.05
N LEU A 39 -13.06 -18.54 -9.80
CA LEU A 39 -12.89 -19.34 -8.58
C LEU A 39 -14.14 -19.39 -7.68
N ASP A 40 -15.32 -19.03 -8.20
CA ASP A 40 -16.60 -19.05 -7.44
C ASP A 40 -16.91 -20.41 -6.82
N SER A 41 -16.48 -21.49 -7.47
CA SER A 41 -16.64 -22.87 -6.96
C SER A 41 -15.80 -23.18 -5.71
N PHE A 42 -14.87 -22.30 -5.31
CA PHE A 42 -13.94 -22.50 -4.19
C PHE A 42 -14.00 -21.33 -3.18
N PRO A 43 -15.14 -21.14 -2.49
CA PRO A 43 -15.35 -19.97 -1.62
C PRO A 43 -14.36 -19.89 -0.47
N GLU A 44 -13.97 -21.02 0.15
CA GLU A 44 -12.98 -21.05 1.24
C GLU A 44 -11.60 -20.58 0.78
N PHE A 45 -11.16 -21.00 -0.41
CA PHE A 45 -9.89 -20.56 -0.98
C PHE A 45 -9.94 -19.07 -1.31
N LEU A 46 -11.06 -18.59 -1.86
CA LEU A 46 -11.23 -17.18 -2.18
C LEU A 46 -11.25 -16.32 -0.90
N GLN A 47 -11.86 -16.82 0.17
CA GLN A 47 -11.88 -16.17 1.49
C GLN A 47 -10.46 -16.03 2.02
N PHE A 48 -9.68 -17.12 1.98
CA PHE A 48 -8.26 -17.09 2.31
C PHE A 48 -7.48 -16.10 1.43
N ALA A 49 -7.74 -16.06 0.12
CA ALA A 49 -7.05 -15.17 -0.80
C ALA A 49 -7.28 -13.69 -0.48
N ILE A 50 -8.53 -13.30 -0.15
CA ILE A 50 -8.91 -11.95 0.25
C ILE A 50 -8.26 -11.56 1.59
N ILE A 51 -8.21 -12.48 2.57
CA ILE A 51 -7.53 -12.27 3.86
C ILE A 51 -6.02 -12.09 3.65
N LEU A 52 -5.41 -12.94 2.84
CA LEU A 52 -3.98 -12.87 2.59
C LEU A 52 -3.61 -11.56 1.90
N TYR A 53 -4.45 -11.10 0.96
CA TYR A 53 -4.29 -9.78 0.35
C TYR A 53 -4.36 -8.64 1.39
N ALA A 54 -5.37 -8.67 2.27
CA ALA A 54 -5.49 -7.69 3.35
C ALA A 54 -4.28 -7.74 4.31
N SER A 55 -3.73 -8.92 4.55
CA SER A 55 -2.53 -9.11 5.37
C SER A 55 -1.29 -8.47 4.73
N PHE A 56 -1.11 -8.65 3.42
CA PHE A 56 0.02 -8.10 2.68
C PHE A 56 0.12 -6.58 2.79
N TYR A 57 -1.01 -5.87 2.79
CA TYR A 57 -1.02 -4.43 3.01
C TYR A 57 -0.23 -4.04 4.25
N LEU A 58 -0.50 -4.69 5.38
CA LEU A 58 0.18 -4.40 6.64
C LEU A 58 1.61 -4.95 6.68
N VAL A 59 1.88 -6.09 6.03
CA VAL A 59 3.26 -6.58 5.85
C VAL A 59 4.11 -5.54 5.13
N ILE A 60 3.60 -4.97 4.03
CA ILE A 60 4.30 -3.95 3.23
C ILE A 60 4.56 -2.72 4.10
N LEU A 61 3.54 -2.23 4.83
CA LEU A 61 3.71 -1.08 5.72
C LEU A 61 4.74 -1.36 6.83
N ALA A 62 4.72 -2.55 7.44
CA ALA A 62 5.69 -2.94 8.46
C ALA A 62 7.11 -3.02 7.88
N ILE A 63 7.28 -3.54 6.65
CA ILE A 63 8.59 -3.53 5.98
C ILE A 63 9.07 -2.10 5.73
N ILE A 64 8.19 -1.18 5.33
CA ILE A 64 8.52 0.25 5.19
C ILE A 64 9.01 0.81 6.52
N ALA A 65 8.29 0.57 7.63
CA ALA A 65 8.70 0.99 8.96
C ALA A 65 10.09 0.44 9.34
N VAL A 66 10.34 -0.84 9.09
CA VAL A 66 11.65 -1.47 9.30
C VAL A 66 12.75 -0.81 8.45
N GLN A 67 12.47 -0.43 7.19
CA GLN A 67 13.45 0.30 6.37
C GLN A 67 13.79 1.67 6.98
N PHE A 68 12.82 2.38 7.54
CA PHE A 68 13.06 3.65 8.26
C PHE A 68 13.92 3.43 9.50
N VAL A 69 13.66 2.36 10.27
CA VAL A 69 14.47 1.98 11.44
C VAL A 69 15.90 1.62 11.03
N PHE A 70 16.07 0.82 9.97
CA PHE A 70 17.38 0.45 9.44
C PHE A 70 18.22 1.68 9.06
N ARG A 71 17.61 2.61 8.31
CA ARG A 71 18.26 3.86 7.90
C ARG A 71 18.63 4.72 9.10
N TYR A 72 17.74 4.82 10.08
CA TYR A 72 18.01 5.54 11.33
C TYR A 72 19.21 4.96 12.07
N PHE A 73 19.28 3.64 12.24
CA PHE A 73 20.44 3.01 12.88
C PHE A 73 21.72 3.14 12.06
N THR A 74 21.64 3.15 10.73
CA THR A 74 22.80 3.35 9.87
C THR A 74 23.43 4.74 10.09
N LEU A 75 22.61 5.75 10.36
CA LEU A 75 23.06 7.12 10.63
C LEU A 75 23.55 7.32 12.06
N CYS A 76 22.87 6.77 13.07
CA CYS A 76 23.20 7.04 14.47
C CYS A 76 24.19 6.05 15.08
N ARG A 77 24.07 4.76 14.72
CA ARG A 77 24.80 3.66 15.38
C ARG A 77 25.11 2.55 14.35
N PRO A 78 26.16 2.71 13.53
CA PRO A 78 26.50 1.77 12.47
C PRO A 78 26.70 0.33 12.96
N HIS A 79 27.15 0.13 14.21
CA HIS A 79 27.28 -1.19 14.82
C HIS A 79 25.92 -1.91 14.95
N LEU A 80 24.84 -1.19 15.26
CA LEU A 80 23.50 -1.76 15.36
C LEU A 80 22.89 -2.02 13.98
N ALA A 81 23.26 -1.22 12.97
CA ALA A 81 22.84 -1.43 11.58
C ALA A 81 23.33 -2.77 11.01
N ARG A 82 24.47 -3.31 11.50
CA ARG A 82 24.94 -4.66 11.11
C ARG A 82 23.93 -5.76 11.45
N LYS A 83 23.09 -5.57 12.47
CA LYS A 83 22.01 -6.49 12.83
C LYS A 83 20.87 -6.55 11.82
N PHE A 84 20.87 -5.72 10.77
CA PHE A 84 19.90 -5.79 9.68
C PHE A 84 20.43 -6.57 8.46
N GLY A 85 21.69 -6.97 8.49
CA GLY A 85 22.31 -7.87 7.52
C GLY A 85 22.39 -9.32 8.02
N GLY A 86 22.63 -10.25 7.10
CA GLY A 86 22.80 -11.68 7.42
C GLY A 86 21.63 -12.26 8.21
N VAL A 87 21.91 -12.80 9.39
CA VAL A 87 20.95 -13.50 10.27
C VAL A 87 19.85 -12.61 10.81
N GLY A 88 20.01 -11.28 10.80
CA GLY A 88 18.96 -10.37 11.24
C GLY A 88 17.85 -10.13 10.23
N VAL A 89 18.10 -10.38 8.94
CA VAL A 89 17.08 -10.25 7.86
C VAL A 89 15.82 -11.07 8.15
N PRO A 90 15.91 -12.39 8.45
CA PRO A 90 14.71 -13.18 8.75
C PRO A 90 13.94 -12.65 9.97
N VAL A 91 14.60 -12.15 11.01
CA VAL A 91 13.94 -11.59 12.21
C VAL A 91 13.01 -10.42 11.86
N TRP A 92 13.50 -9.50 11.03
CA TRP A 92 12.71 -8.33 10.61
C TRP A 92 11.60 -8.68 9.61
N ILE A 93 11.82 -9.70 8.77
CA ILE A 93 10.78 -10.26 7.91
C ILE A 93 9.69 -10.91 8.78
N SER A 94 10.08 -11.72 9.77
CA SER A 94 9.14 -12.33 10.72
C SER A 94 8.30 -11.30 11.46
N TYR A 95 8.90 -10.19 11.94
CA TYR A 95 8.14 -9.08 12.53
C TYR A 95 7.06 -8.53 11.58
N SER A 96 7.42 -8.37 10.30
CA SER A 96 6.51 -7.84 9.29
C SER A 96 5.38 -8.82 8.99
N LEU A 97 5.70 -10.12 8.88
CA LEU A 97 4.73 -11.19 8.68
C LEU A 97 3.79 -11.34 9.88
N VAL A 98 4.29 -11.27 11.10
CA VAL A 98 3.47 -11.30 12.33
C VAL A 98 2.50 -10.14 12.35
N SER A 99 2.95 -8.94 11.98
CA SER A 99 2.06 -7.77 11.90
C SER A 99 0.91 -8.03 10.91
N GLY A 100 1.22 -8.50 9.71
CA GLY A 100 0.21 -8.89 8.71
C GLY A 100 -0.72 -10.00 9.19
N ALA A 101 -0.18 -11.03 9.85
CA ALA A 101 -0.95 -12.15 10.38
C ALA A 101 -1.93 -11.72 11.48
N ILE A 102 -1.55 -10.78 12.35
CA ILE A 102 -2.46 -10.21 13.36
C ILE A 102 -3.63 -9.52 12.66
N TYR A 103 -3.38 -8.73 11.62
CA TYR A 103 -4.44 -8.01 10.91
C TYR A 103 -5.35 -8.96 10.11
N GLY A 104 -4.78 -9.86 9.29
CA GLY A 104 -5.55 -10.84 8.55
C GLY A 104 -6.32 -11.81 9.46
N GLY A 105 -5.68 -12.28 10.53
CA GLY A 105 -6.32 -13.12 11.54
C GLY A 105 -7.48 -12.39 12.23
N SER A 106 -7.30 -11.11 12.56
CA SER A 106 -8.40 -10.31 13.13
C SER A 106 -9.55 -10.11 12.15
N LEU A 107 -9.28 -9.95 10.84
CA LEU A 107 -10.32 -9.87 9.82
C LEU A 107 -11.12 -11.18 9.75
N TYR A 108 -10.43 -12.32 9.73
CA TYR A 108 -11.06 -13.63 9.70
C TYR A 108 -11.93 -13.88 10.94
N LEU A 109 -11.40 -13.61 12.14
CA LEU A 109 -12.08 -13.94 13.40
C LEU A 109 -13.25 -13.01 13.71
N PHE A 110 -13.22 -11.76 13.28
CA PHE A 110 -14.14 -10.73 13.76
C PHE A 110 -15.10 -10.15 12.71
N CYS A 111 -14.88 -10.40 11.42
CA CYS A 111 -15.64 -9.80 10.32
C CYS A 111 -16.37 -10.83 9.45
N GLU A 112 -16.61 -12.04 9.99
CA GLU A 112 -17.44 -13.02 9.28
C GLU A 112 -18.84 -12.47 9.00
N PRO A 113 -19.43 -12.78 7.82
CA PRO A 113 -20.78 -12.40 7.48
C PRO A 113 -21.81 -12.98 8.45
N ASP A 114 -22.80 -12.17 8.82
CA ASP A 114 -24.01 -12.64 9.50
C ASP A 114 -25.28 -12.16 8.77
N SER A 115 -26.43 -12.65 9.21
CA SER A 115 -27.73 -12.36 8.58
C SER A 115 -28.04 -10.86 8.51
N TYR A 116 -27.66 -10.11 9.56
CA TYR A 116 -27.85 -8.66 9.61
C TYR A 116 -26.93 -7.95 8.61
N SER A 117 -25.63 -8.21 8.66
CA SER A 117 -24.64 -7.60 7.77
C SER A 117 -24.97 -7.86 6.31
N ASP A 118 -25.42 -9.08 6.00
CA ASP A 118 -25.86 -9.45 4.65
C ASP A 118 -27.11 -8.67 4.24
N SER A 119 -28.12 -8.61 5.09
CA SER A 119 -29.34 -7.84 4.78
C SER A 119 -29.02 -6.36 4.51
N TYR A 120 -28.09 -5.79 5.28
CA TYR A 120 -27.66 -4.41 5.18
C TYR A 120 -26.93 -4.11 3.85
N MET A 121 -26.04 -5.00 3.40
CA MET A 121 -25.26 -4.78 2.16
C MET A 121 -25.88 -5.38 0.90
N ARG A 122 -26.94 -6.19 1.01
CA ARG A 122 -27.57 -6.88 -0.12
C ARG A 122 -27.97 -5.93 -1.24
N LYS A 123 -28.68 -4.85 -0.89
CA LYS A 123 -29.19 -3.89 -1.86
C LYS A 123 -28.04 -3.13 -2.53
N VAL A 124 -27.02 -2.74 -1.76
CA VAL A 124 -25.82 -2.06 -2.27
C VAL A 124 -25.10 -2.93 -3.31
N LEU A 125 -24.94 -4.23 -3.03
CA LEU A 125 -24.28 -5.15 -3.96
C LEU A 125 -25.07 -5.36 -5.26
N SER A 126 -26.39 -5.53 -5.12
CA SER A 126 -27.27 -5.69 -6.26
C SER A 126 -27.29 -4.44 -7.13
N ASP A 127 -27.53 -3.27 -6.54
CA ASP A 127 -27.73 -2.02 -7.28
C ASP A 127 -26.42 -1.50 -7.90
N SER A 128 -25.30 -1.64 -7.20
CA SER A 128 -24.01 -1.07 -7.64
C SER A 128 -23.19 -2.01 -8.52
N TYR A 129 -23.35 -3.33 -8.36
CA TYR A 129 -22.49 -4.33 -9.01
C TYR A 129 -23.26 -5.44 -9.73
N ASN A 130 -24.59 -5.48 -9.67
CA ASN A 130 -25.42 -6.59 -10.16
C ASN A 130 -25.00 -7.97 -9.58
N LEU A 131 -24.50 -7.97 -8.34
CA LEU A 131 -24.08 -9.18 -7.65
C LEU A 131 -25.09 -9.59 -6.59
N LYS A 132 -25.36 -10.89 -6.50
CA LYS A 132 -26.13 -11.45 -5.39
C LYS A 132 -25.21 -11.68 -4.22
N ILE A 133 -25.57 -11.11 -3.07
CA ILE A 133 -24.74 -11.21 -1.87
C ILE A 133 -24.42 -12.67 -1.51
N ALA A 134 -25.37 -13.60 -1.64
CA ALA A 134 -25.18 -15.02 -1.30
C ALA A 134 -24.10 -15.75 -2.13
N GLU A 135 -23.82 -15.28 -3.35
CA GLU A 135 -22.87 -15.91 -4.28
C GLU A 135 -21.45 -15.33 -4.12
N VAL A 136 -21.28 -14.23 -3.38
CA VAL A 136 -20.02 -13.49 -3.29
C VAL A 136 -19.29 -13.77 -1.98
N THR A 137 -18.03 -14.21 -2.06
CA THR A 137 -17.15 -14.31 -0.88
C THR A 137 -16.79 -12.93 -0.34
N ARG A 138 -17.10 -12.69 0.93
CA ARG A 138 -17.11 -11.34 1.53
C ARG A 138 -16.79 -11.33 3.03
N PHE A 139 -16.31 -10.19 3.48
CA PHE A 139 -16.20 -9.77 4.88
C PHE A 139 -16.98 -8.47 5.05
N LEU A 140 -17.69 -8.36 6.16
CA LEU A 140 -18.57 -7.23 6.45
C LEU A 140 -18.11 -6.57 7.75
N ILE A 141 -17.85 -5.27 7.67
CA ILE A 141 -17.33 -4.46 8.77
C ILE A 141 -18.36 -3.38 9.09
N ILE A 142 -19.25 -3.69 10.02
CA ILE A 142 -20.35 -2.84 10.48
C ILE A 142 -20.30 -2.80 12.03
N PRO A 143 -19.67 -1.77 12.63
CA PRO A 143 -19.50 -1.69 14.08
C PRO A 143 -20.79 -1.37 14.86
N TYR A 144 -21.84 -0.91 14.19
CA TYR A 144 -23.11 -0.53 14.84
C TYR A 144 -24.33 -1.17 14.16
N ALA A 145 -25.18 -1.80 14.94
CA ALA A 145 -26.46 -2.35 14.49
C ALA A 145 -27.51 -1.24 14.27
N GLU A 146 -28.70 -1.60 13.77
CA GLU A 146 -29.80 -0.66 13.51
C GLU A 146 -30.34 0.01 14.78
N ASP A 147 -30.39 -0.73 15.88
CA ASP A 147 -30.78 -0.25 17.20
C ASP A 147 -29.70 0.62 17.88
N GLY A 148 -28.57 0.85 17.21
CA GLY A 148 -27.42 1.59 17.76
C GLY A 148 -26.54 0.74 18.68
N SER A 149 -26.83 -0.55 18.86
CA SER A 149 -25.99 -1.43 19.66
C SER A 149 -24.62 -1.66 18.99
N VAL A 150 -23.59 -1.83 19.82
CA VAL A 150 -22.22 -2.00 19.36
C VAL A 150 -21.97 -3.47 19.03
N ARG A 151 -21.51 -3.71 17.79
CA ARG A 151 -21.08 -5.02 17.31
C ARG A 151 -19.60 -5.20 17.67
N TRP A 152 -19.36 -5.70 18.88
CA TRP A 152 -18.03 -5.78 19.50
C TRP A 152 -16.97 -6.48 18.65
N ASN A 153 -17.32 -7.50 17.88
CA ASN A 153 -16.37 -8.18 16.99
C ASN A 153 -15.83 -7.20 15.93
N ASN A 154 -16.73 -6.59 15.16
CA ASN A 154 -16.37 -5.64 14.11
C ASN A 154 -15.65 -4.41 14.67
N LEU A 155 -16.08 -3.91 15.83
CA LEU A 155 -15.37 -2.83 16.53
C LEU A 155 -13.95 -3.26 16.94
N SER A 156 -13.77 -4.49 17.44
CA SER A 156 -12.46 -5.02 17.81
C SER A 156 -11.52 -5.11 16.62
N PHE A 157 -11.99 -5.55 15.45
CA PHE A 157 -11.22 -5.53 14.21
C PHE A 157 -10.75 -4.11 13.87
N LEU A 158 -11.66 -3.13 13.88
CA LEU A 158 -11.32 -1.73 13.58
C LEU A 158 -10.29 -1.18 14.56
N LEU A 159 -10.44 -1.47 15.87
CA LEU A 159 -9.48 -1.05 16.89
C LEU A 159 -8.10 -1.70 16.69
N VAL A 160 -8.05 -3.02 16.42
CA VAL A 160 -6.79 -3.72 16.12
C VAL A 160 -6.13 -3.12 14.87
N GLY A 161 -6.91 -2.88 13.81
CA GLY A 161 -6.44 -2.24 12.58
C GLY A 161 -5.85 -0.86 12.83
N VAL A 162 -6.57 0.02 13.52
CA VAL A 162 -6.10 1.39 13.85
C VAL A 162 -4.86 1.34 14.73
N MET A 163 -4.85 0.48 15.76
CA MET A 163 -3.71 0.34 16.67
C MET A 163 -2.45 -0.13 15.94
N ILE A 164 -2.54 -1.18 15.13
CA ILE A 164 -1.36 -1.72 14.44
C ILE A 164 -0.85 -0.78 13.35
N LEU A 165 -1.75 -0.12 12.61
CA LEU A 165 -1.39 0.89 11.61
C LEU A 165 -0.74 2.11 12.23
N SER A 166 -1.33 2.63 13.31
CA SER A 166 -0.79 3.77 14.03
C SER A 166 0.60 3.46 14.61
N LEU A 167 0.82 2.26 15.13
CA LEU A 167 2.14 1.82 15.61
C LEU A 167 3.19 1.86 14.50
N GLN A 168 2.92 1.26 13.34
CA GLN A 168 3.88 1.29 12.21
C GLN A 168 4.14 2.72 11.75
N TYR A 169 3.10 3.55 11.70
CA TYR A 169 3.21 4.91 11.24
C TYR A 169 3.97 5.82 12.22
N VAL A 170 3.76 5.66 13.52
CA VAL A 170 4.53 6.34 14.57
C VAL A 170 6.02 6.01 14.43
N ILE A 171 6.37 4.75 14.16
CA ILE A 171 7.76 4.35 13.91
C ILE A 171 8.34 5.09 12.70
N ILE A 172 7.60 5.11 11.57
CA ILE A 172 8.02 5.79 10.33
C ILE A 172 8.26 7.29 10.59
N VAL A 173 7.30 7.98 11.20
CA VAL A 173 7.38 9.42 11.47
C VAL A 173 8.49 9.73 12.47
N TYR A 174 8.59 8.98 13.57
CA TYR A 174 9.64 9.17 14.57
C TYR A 174 11.03 9.00 13.95
N CYS A 175 11.27 7.88 13.23
CA CYS A 175 12.53 7.65 12.56
C CYS A 175 12.81 8.71 11.48
N GLY A 176 11.80 9.10 10.69
CA GLY A 176 11.91 10.14 9.67
C GLY A 176 12.34 11.50 10.24
N VAL A 177 11.66 11.98 11.28
CA VAL A 177 11.96 13.27 11.94
C VAL A 177 13.35 13.25 12.60
N ARG A 178 13.70 12.16 13.27
CA ARG A 178 15.03 12.02 13.91
C ARG A 178 16.15 11.98 12.87
N MET A 179 15.98 11.20 11.80
CA MET A 179 16.93 11.18 10.68
C MET A 179 17.07 12.56 10.03
N HIS A 180 15.95 13.26 9.79
CA HIS A 180 15.98 14.62 9.27
C HIS A 180 16.83 15.53 10.15
N THR A 181 16.60 15.50 11.46
CA THR A 181 17.30 16.38 12.41
C THR A 181 18.81 16.11 12.41
N ILE A 182 19.21 14.84 12.34
CA ILE A 182 20.61 14.43 12.34
C ILE A 182 21.29 14.81 11.03
N LEU A 183 20.66 14.53 9.88
CA LEU A 183 21.23 14.90 8.58
C LEU A 183 21.42 16.41 8.45
N GLN A 184 20.52 17.22 9.00
CA GLN A 184 20.69 18.69 9.02
C GLN A 184 21.91 19.12 9.83
N LYS A 185 22.19 18.48 10.97
CA LYS A 185 23.39 18.75 11.77
C LYS A 185 24.66 18.34 11.02
N GLU A 186 24.70 17.13 10.47
CA GLU A 186 25.85 16.62 9.71
C GLU A 186 26.14 17.47 8.46
N LEU A 187 25.11 17.95 7.76
CA LEU A 187 25.24 18.85 6.60
C LEU A 187 25.97 20.16 6.93
N SER A 188 25.93 20.62 8.17
CA SER A 188 26.65 21.82 8.61
C SER A 188 28.15 21.60 8.84
N GLN A 189 28.57 20.35 9.03
CA GLN A 189 29.94 19.96 9.39
C GLN A 189 30.73 19.33 8.24
N GLN A 190 30.09 19.04 7.10
CA GLN A 190 30.67 18.31 5.98
C GLN A 190 31.32 19.21 4.90
N SER A 191 32.30 18.65 4.18
CA SER A 191 32.93 19.29 3.02
C SER A 191 31.92 19.55 1.87
N LEU A 192 32.21 20.51 0.98
CA LEU A 192 31.29 20.95 -0.09
C LEU A 192 30.79 19.80 -1.00
N VAL A 193 31.63 18.81 -1.29
CA VAL A 193 31.28 17.66 -2.13
C VAL A 193 30.34 16.69 -1.40
N ASN A 194 30.69 16.28 -0.18
CA ASN A 194 29.84 15.39 0.64
C ASN A 194 28.50 16.05 0.98
N ARG A 195 28.50 17.38 1.18
CA ARG A 195 27.29 18.17 1.44
C ARG A 195 26.29 18.10 0.29
N LYS A 196 26.74 18.06 -0.98
CA LYS A 196 25.85 17.94 -2.15
C LYS A 196 25.17 16.57 -2.18
N LEU A 197 25.91 15.49 -1.98
CA LEU A 197 25.39 14.12 -1.96
C LEU A 197 24.43 13.91 -0.77
N GLN A 198 24.81 14.35 0.44
CA GLN A 198 23.94 14.25 1.60
C GLN A 198 22.64 15.07 1.46
N LYS A 199 22.67 16.23 0.78
CA LYS A 199 21.47 17.01 0.49
C LYS A 199 20.52 16.27 -0.48
N GLN A 200 21.04 15.46 -1.39
CA GLN A 200 20.22 14.62 -2.26
C GLN A 200 19.57 13.48 -1.48
N PHE A 201 20.33 12.78 -0.63
CA PHE A 201 19.78 11.76 0.25
C PHE A 201 18.75 12.33 1.24
N PHE A 202 18.97 13.55 1.74
CA PHE A 202 18.00 14.27 2.55
C PHE A 202 16.68 14.50 1.81
N ARG A 203 16.76 15.02 0.57
CA ARG A 203 15.58 15.25 -0.27
C ARG A 203 14.86 13.93 -0.58
N ALA A 204 15.61 12.87 -0.90
CA ALA A 204 15.04 11.54 -1.11
C ALA A 204 14.32 11.05 0.13
N LEU A 205 14.91 11.22 1.32
CA LEU A 205 14.30 10.81 2.58
C LEU A 205 12.98 11.53 2.85
N VAL A 206 12.92 12.85 2.65
CA VAL A 206 11.68 13.63 2.83
C VAL A 206 10.58 13.12 1.89
N VAL A 207 10.91 12.91 0.61
CA VAL A 207 9.97 12.36 -0.37
C VAL A 207 9.52 10.96 0.04
N GLN A 208 10.44 10.11 0.48
CA GLN A 208 10.15 8.75 0.93
C GLN A 208 9.34 8.69 2.23
N THR A 209 9.25 9.76 3.02
CA THR A 209 8.31 9.83 4.16
C THR A 209 6.93 10.32 3.71
N ILE A 210 6.89 11.28 2.78
CA ILE A 210 5.64 11.85 2.27
C ILE A 210 4.88 10.85 1.38
N VAL A 211 5.58 10.15 0.48
CA VAL A 211 4.96 9.25 -0.50
C VAL A 211 4.19 8.09 0.17
N PRO A 212 4.74 7.31 1.11
CA PRO A 212 3.95 6.29 1.81
C PRO A 212 2.78 6.87 2.59
N THR A 213 2.91 8.09 3.14
CA THR A 213 1.80 8.75 3.84
C THR A 213 0.63 9.00 2.91
N LEU A 214 0.90 9.57 1.72
CA LEU A 214 -0.12 9.89 0.74
C LEU A 214 -0.71 8.64 0.06
N LEU A 215 0.10 7.60 -0.16
CA LEU A 215 -0.31 6.42 -0.92
C LEU A 215 -0.82 5.27 -0.04
N PHE A 216 -0.38 5.10 1.22
CA PHE A 216 -0.89 4.06 2.13
C PHE A 216 -1.84 4.56 3.20
N VAL A 217 -1.50 5.67 3.87
CA VAL A 217 -2.21 6.09 5.08
C VAL A 217 -3.45 6.88 4.73
N LEU A 218 -3.33 7.85 3.82
CA LEU A 218 -4.45 8.68 3.41
C LEU A 218 -5.60 7.86 2.81
N PRO A 219 -5.36 6.85 1.95
CA PRO A 219 -6.46 6.06 1.39
C PRO A 219 -7.07 5.06 2.40
N ILE A 220 -6.29 4.49 3.32
CA ILE A 220 -6.80 3.51 4.29
C ILE A 220 -7.50 4.17 5.49
N ALA A 221 -7.13 5.40 5.85
CA ALA A 221 -7.66 6.05 7.04
C ALA A 221 -9.19 6.20 6.95
N PRO A 222 -9.79 6.65 5.84
CA PRO A 222 -11.25 6.63 5.66
C PRO A 222 -11.86 5.23 5.73
N PHE A 223 -11.15 4.19 5.26
CA PHE A 223 -11.64 2.80 5.31
C PHE A 223 -11.82 2.30 6.75
N LEU A 224 -10.90 2.61 7.66
CA LEU A 224 -10.97 2.16 9.06
C LEU A 224 -11.70 3.13 10.00
N ILE A 225 -11.51 4.43 9.80
CA ILE A 225 -12.09 5.46 10.67
C ILE A 225 -13.51 5.79 10.23
N GLY A 226 -13.82 5.72 8.92
CA GLY A 226 -15.13 6.03 8.37
C GLY A 226 -16.27 5.30 9.09
N PRO A 227 -16.26 3.96 9.17
CA PRO A 227 -17.30 3.20 9.87
C PRO A 227 -17.46 3.59 11.36
N LEU A 228 -16.41 4.11 12.00
CA LEU A 228 -16.45 4.55 13.39
C LEU A 228 -17.07 5.94 13.57
N VAL A 229 -16.84 6.87 12.62
CA VAL A 229 -17.14 8.30 12.78
C VAL A 229 -18.40 8.72 12.02
N VAL A 230 -18.65 8.15 10.84
CA VAL A 230 -19.81 8.46 9.98
C VAL A 230 -21.16 8.42 10.73
N PRO A 231 -21.44 7.42 11.60
CA PRO A 231 -22.69 7.38 12.36
C PRO A 231 -22.94 8.61 13.24
N PHE A 232 -21.87 9.20 13.79
CA PHE A 232 -21.96 10.36 14.68
C PHE A 232 -22.02 11.69 13.94
N LEU A 233 -21.56 11.72 12.68
CA LEU A 233 -21.61 12.91 11.83
C LEU A 233 -22.93 13.05 11.08
N GLY A 234 -23.76 12.00 11.04
CA GLY A 234 -25.04 12.00 10.31
C GLY A 234 -24.86 12.15 8.79
N ILE A 235 -23.70 11.75 8.25
CA ILE A 235 -23.39 11.86 6.82
C ILE A 235 -23.82 10.57 6.12
N GLU A 236 -24.54 10.70 5.00
CA GLU A 236 -24.80 9.58 4.11
C GLU A 236 -23.59 9.34 3.21
N VAL A 237 -23.06 8.12 3.23
CA VAL A 237 -21.89 7.71 2.45
C VAL A 237 -22.29 6.56 1.56
N ASN A 238 -22.07 6.70 0.27
CA ASN A 238 -22.13 5.59 -0.69
C ASN A 238 -20.95 5.78 -1.64
N PHE A 239 -19.89 5.01 -1.42
CA PHE A 239 -18.64 5.21 -2.11
C PHE A 239 -17.93 3.89 -2.41
N GLN A 240 -17.61 3.68 -3.69
CA GLN A 240 -16.87 2.52 -4.16
C GLN A 240 -15.39 2.65 -3.76
N THR A 241 -15.04 2.33 -2.51
CA THR A 241 -13.67 2.49 -2.00
C THR A 241 -12.63 1.62 -2.69
N GLY A 242 -13.02 0.63 -3.49
CA GLY A 242 -12.10 -0.31 -4.13
C GLY A 242 -11.01 0.30 -5.03
N TRP A 243 -11.20 1.51 -5.59
CA TRP A 243 -10.14 2.18 -6.38
C TRP A 243 -8.89 2.48 -5.57
N MET A 244 -8.98 2.56 -4.24
CA MET A 244 -7.83 2.81 -3.38
C MET A 244 -6.77 1.71 -3.50
N TYR A 245 -7.15 0.47 -3.81
CA TYR A 245 -6.23 -0.65 -3.99
C TYR A 245 -5.27 -0.43 -5.16
N VAL A 246 -5.72 0.25 -6.23
CA VAL A 246 -4.86 0.64 -7.35
C VAL A 246 -3.72 1.55 -6.89
N ILE A 247 -4.02 2.51 -6.01
CA ILE A 247 -3.02 3.43 -5.45
C ILE A 247 -2.00 2.67 -4.60
N LEU A 248 -2.46 1.71 -3.82
CA LEU A 248 -1.62 0.85 -2.99
C LEU A 248 -0.67 0.01 -3.84
N CYS A 249 -1.15 -0.55 -4.95
CA CYS A 249 -0.36 -1.34 -5.88
C CYS A 249 0.66 -0.49 -6.67
N LEU A 250 0.36 0.79 -6.91
CA LEU A 250 1.29 1.72 -7.57
C LEU A 250 2.42 2.20 -6.66
N TYR A 251 2.31 2.08 -5.34
CA TYR A 251 3.34 2.60 -4.43
C TYR A 251 4.74 1.98 -4.65
N PRO A 252 4.93 0.64 -4.63
CA PRO A 252 6.27 0.06 -4.70
C PRO A 252 7.07 0.50 -5.95
N PRO A 253 6.48 0.54 -7.16
CA PRO A 253 7.19 1.08 -8.32
C PRO A 253 7.40 2.60 -8.22
N LEU A 254 6.42 3.38 -7.72
CA LEU A 254 6.56 4.83 -7.56
C LEU A 254 7.68 5.22 -6.59
N ASP A 255 7.80 4.54 -5.45
CA ASP A 255 8.89 4.77 -4.48
C ASP A 255 10.27 4.51 -5.11
N THR A 256 10.38 3.41 -5.86
CA THR A 256 11.61 3.03 -6.55
C THR A 256 11.99 4.06 -7.62
N ILE A 257 11.02 4.46 -8.46
CA ILE A 257 11.22 5.47 -9.51
C ILE A 257 11.60 6.83 -8.89
N ALA A 258 10.88 7.27 -7.86
CA ALA A 258 11.16 8.52 -7.16
C ALA A 258 12.59 8.54 -6.62
N PHE A 259 13.05 7.46 -6.01
CA PHE A 259 14.41 7.35 -5.51
C PHE A 259 15.46 7.46 -6.64
N MET A 260 15.27 6.72 -7.74
CA MET A 260 16.19 6.76 -8.88
C MET A 260 16.26 8.15 -9.54
N LEU A 261 15.14 8.89 -9.59
CA LEU A 261 15.09 10.23 -10.17
C LEU A 261 15.73 11.30 -9.26
N ILE A 262 15.65 11.14 -7.94
CA ILE A 262 16.18 12.12 -6.97
C ILE A 262 17.70 12.00 -6.81
N VAL A 263 18.25 10.78 -6.80
CA VAL A 263 19.68 10.56 -6.58
C VAL A 263 20.43 10.63 -7.91
N SER A 264 21.30 11.63 -8.05
CA SER A 264 21.88 12.00 -9.35
C SER A 264 22.76 10.92 -9.98
N GLU A 265 23.41 10.13 -9.14
CA GLU A 265 24.28 9.00 -9.47
C GLU A 265 23.46 7.86 -10.08
N TYR A 266 22.35 7.48 -9.43
CA TYR A 266 21.42 6.49 -9.97
C TYR A 266 20.74 6.97 -11.24
N ARG A 267 20.35 8.25 -11.30
CA ARG A 267 19.75 8.83 -12.51
C ARG A 267 20.68 8.73 -13.72
N LYS A 268 21.97 9.00 -13.55
CA LYS A 268 22.97 8.87 -14.62
C LYS A 268 23.08 7.43 -15.11
N VAL A 269 23.24 6.48 -14.19
CA VAL A 269 23.32 5.06 -14.53
C VAL A 269 22.05 4.57 -15.21
N ALA A 270 20.87 4.95 -14.70
CA ALA A 270 19.60 4.60 -15.33
C ALA A 270 19.53 5.13 -16.77
N LEU A 271 19.86 6.41 -16.98
CA LEU A 271 19.92 6.99 -18.33
C LEU A 271 20.91 6.25 -19.23
N ASP A 272 22.08 5.85 -18.74
CA ASP A 272 23.06 5.10 -19.52
C ASP A 272 22.58 3.67 -19.87
N VAL A 273 21.83 3.02 -18.98
CA VAL A 273 21.18 1.71 -19.25
C VAL A 273 20.02 1.85 -20.23
N PHE A 274 19.25 2.94 -20.18
CA PHE A 274 18.12 3.19 -21.09
C PHE A 274 18.53 3.85 -22.42
N LYS A 275 19.73 4.43 -22.53
CA LYS A 275 20.30 5.00 -23.76
C LYS A 275 20.37 4.04 -24.95
N PRO A 276 20.58 2.72 -24.82
CA PRO A 276 20.43 1.78 -25.94
C PRO A 276 18.97 1.39 -26.24
N ILE A 277 18.02 1.63 -25.33
CA ILE A 277 16.59 1.26 -25.46
C ILE A 277 15.75 2.42 -26.04
N LEU A 278 16.01 3.67 -25.63
CA LEU A 278 15.35 4.88 -26.16
C LEU A 278 15.59 5.20 -27.66
N PRO A 279 16.73 4.90 -28.30
CA PRO A 279 16.99 5.33 -29.68
C PRO A 279 16.16 4.54 -30.71
N LYS A 280 15.40 3.51 -30.29
CA LYS A 280 14.44 2.82 -31.17
C LYS A 280 13.06 3.49 -31.21
N LEU A 281 12.60 4.13 -30.12
CA LEU A 281 11.29 4.81 -30.08
C LEU A 281 11.27 6.10 -30.92
N ILE A 282 12.39 6.84 -30.94
CA ILE A 282 12.51 8.07 -31.74
C ILE A 282 12.62 7.74 -33.24
N LYS A 283 13.30 6.63 -33.60
CA LYS A 283 13.43 6.20 -35.01
C LYS A 283 12.11 5.74 -35.63
N ILE A 284 11.27 5.03 -34.88
CA ILE A 284 9.95 4.56 -35.34
C ILE A 284 8.98 5.74 -35.55
N SER A 285 9.04 6.78 -34.70
CA SER A 285 8.23 8.01 -34.89
C SER A 285 8.70 8.84 -36.09
N SER A 286 10.01 8.86 -36.39
CA SER A 286 10.54 9.57 -37.56
C SER A 286 10.26 8.85 -38.89
N GLU A 287 10.28 7.51 -38.91
CA GLU A 287 9.98 6.73 -40.11
C GLU A 287 8.47 6.76 -40.46
N THR A 288 7.59 6.79 -39.46
CA THR A 288 6.14 6.92 -39.67
C THR A 288 5.75 8.33 -40.16
N SER A 289 6.46 9.36 -39.70
CA SER A 289 6.23 10.75 -40.17
C SER A 289 6.77 10.98 -41.59
N GLN A 290 7.85 10.31 -41.99
CA GLN A 290 8.39 10.39 -43.35
C GLN A 290 7.59 9.58 -44.38
N SER A 291 7.02 8.42 -44.02
CA SER A 291 6.22 7.64 -44.98
C SER A 291 4.87 8.31 -45.30
N THR A 292 4.30 9.08 -44.37
CA THR A 292 3.04 9.79 -44.59
C THR A 292 3.22 11.10 -45.38
N GLY A 293 4.39 11.75 -45.29
CA GLY A 293 4.70 12.97 -46.05
C GLY A 293 5.04 12.74 -47.53
N ALA A 294 5.51 11.56 -47.91
CA ALA A 294 5.91 11.25 -49.29
C ALA A 294 4.73 10.89 -50.22
N ALA A 295 3.53 10.64 -49.69
CA ALA A 295 2.36 10.24 -50.47
C ALA A 295 1.53 11.41 -51.04
N PHE A 296 1.85 12.67 -50.73
CA PHE A 296 1.03 13.83 -51.12
C PHE A 296 1.62 14.76 -52.20
N THR A 297 2.79 14.43 -52.76
CA THR A 297 3.39 15.19 -53.87
C THR A 297 3.63 14.30 -55.08
N LYS A 298 2.54 13.92 -55.74
CA LYS A 298 2.50 13.59 -57.18
C LYS A 298 1.05 13.55 -57.64
N ARG A 299 0.52 14.71 -58.01
CA ARG A 299 -0.56 14.83 -58.99
C ARG A 299 -0.39 16.13 -59.76
#